data_AF-A0A644Y6N6-F1
#
_entry.id   AF-A0A644Y6N6-F1
#
_cell.length_a   1.000
_cell.length_b   1.000
_cell.length_c   1.000
_cell.angle_alpha   90.00
_cell.angle_beta   90.00
_cell.angle_gamma   90.00
#
_symmetry.space_group_name_H-M   'P 1'
#
loop_
_entity.id
_entity.type
_entity.pdbx_description
1 polymer ?
#
loop_
_entity_poly.entity_id
_entity_poly.type
_entity_poly.pdbx_seq_one_letter_code
_entity_poly.pdbx_strand_id
1 'polypeptide(L)'
;MKKNIVPKSMEEKYKEIISIINSFCIENLNGEYAKVCKELCAALSRKRPSPLIRGRSKTWACGIVHAIGTVNFLFDSTASPYIKASDLYEKFGVSNSTGSSKSKEIQEIMDMVPFDPAWTLPSRIFDNPFAWLVSIEGVTVDLREAPRELQELAYNEGVIPFIPDDRNMIEDKEKRQKESKIISFEDIVKKKQSELKKS
;
A
#
# COMPACT_ATOMS: atom_id res chain seq x y z
N MET A 1 -6.19 10.84 5.77
CA MET A 1 -4.70 10.88 5.78
C MET A 1 -4.21 10.85 7.23
N LYS A 2 -3.47 9.83 7.65
CA LYS A 2 -2.93 9.75 9.03
C LYS A 2 -1.98 10.93 9.26
N LYS A 3 -2.23 11.79 10.26
CA LYS A 3 -1.28 12.85 10.62
C LYS A 3 -0.01 12.20 11.18
N ASN A 4 1.13 12.45 10.55
CA ASN A 4 2.45 12.00 11.00
C ASN A 4 2.94 12.84 12.19
N ILE A 5 2.20 12.78 13.30
CA ILE A 5 2.57 13.48 14.53
C ILE A 5 3.68 12.68 15.22
N VAL A 6 4.81 13.33 15.45
CA VAL A 6 5.99 12.77 16.12
C VAL A 6 6.24 13.59 17.39
N PRO A 7 6.41 12.96 18.57
CA PRO A 7 6.79 13.69 19.78
C PRO A 7 8.12 14.41 19.59
N LYS A 8 8.27 15.63 20.14
CA LYS A 8 9.51 16.42 20.03
C LYS A 8 10.75 15.64 20.45
N SER A 9 10.64 14.84 21.53
CA SER A 9 11.74 13.99 22.04
C SER A 9 12.18 12.89 21.06
N MET A 10 11.39 12.58 20.04
CA MET A 10 11.68 11.55 19.04
C MET A 10 12.04 12.13 17.67
N GLU A 11 12.01 13.45 17.49
CA GLU A 11 12.11 14.08 16.18
C GLU A 11 13.44 13.80 15.47
N GLU A 12 14.56 13.89 16.18
CA GLU A 12 15.89 13.59 15.63
C GLU A 12 16.01 12.14 15.20
N LYS A 13 15.65 11.20 16.09
CA LYS A 13 15.70 9.76 15.82
C LYS A 13 14.78 9.37 14.65
N TYR A 14 13.58 9.94 14.59
CA TYR A 14 12.65 9.77 13.49
C TYR A 14 13.25 10.28 12.17
N LYS A 15 13.79 11.51 12.14
CA LYS A 15 14.42 12.07 10.93
C LYS A 15 15.57 11.20 10.41
N GLU A 16 16.42 10.70 11.31
CA GLU A 16 17.52 9.81 10.95
C GLU A 16 17.00 8.52 10.29
N ILE A 17 16.02 7.85 10.90
CA ILE A 17 15.43 6.62 10.35
C ILE A 17 14.76 6.87 8.99
N ILE A 18 13.97 7.95 8.88
CA ILE A 18 13.29 8.31 7.64
C ILE A 18 14.27 8.64 6.52
N SER A 19 15.39 9.31 6.82
CA SER A 19 16.42 9.57 5.81
C SER A 19 16.95 8.29 5.20
N ILE A 20 17.23 7.27 6.03
CA ILE A 20 17.71 5.97 5.57
C ILE A 20 16.64 5.25 4.73
N ILE A 21 15.40 5.23 5.20
CA ILE A 21 14.27 4.61 4.49
C ILE A 21 14.04 5.27 3.12
N ASN A 22 14.05 6.60 3.07
CA ASN A 22 13.82 7.34 1.83
C ASN A 22 14.88 7.03 0.79
N SER A 23 16.17 7.07 1.16
CA SER A 23 17.26 6.68 0.26
C SER A 23 17.06 5.26 -0.27
N PHE A 24 16.76 4.29 0.61
CA PHE A 24 16.49 2.92 0.19
C PHE A 24 15.32 2.81 -0.78
N CYS A 25 14.20 3.49 -0.50
CA CYS A 25 13.00 3.42 -1.33
C CYS A 25 13.18 4.08 -2.69
N ILE A 26 13.95 5.17 -2.77
CA ILE A 26 14.29 5.84 -4.04
C ILE A 26 15.12 4.89 -4.92
N GLU A 27 16.09 4.20 -4.33
CA GLU A 27 17.01 3.33 -5.07
C GLU A 27 16.42 1.97 -5.44
N ASN A 28 15.51 1.42 -4.62
CA ASN A 28 15.14 0.00 -4.70
C ASN A 28 13.63 -0.27 -4.74
N LEU A 29 12.78 0.70 -4.38
CA LEU A 29 11.33 0.52 -4.28
C LEU A 29 10.58 1.65 -5.00
N ASN A 30 9.63 2.30 -4.33
CA ASN A 30 8.85 3.41 -4.87
C ASN A 30 8.37 4.35 -3.75
N GLY A 31 7.69 5.42 -4.15
CA GLY A 31 7.18 6.44 -3.23
C GLY A 31 6.08 5.96 -2.26
N GLU A 32 5.32 4.92 -2.62
CA GLU A 32 4.28 4.36 -1.74
C GLU A 32 4.91 3.66 -0.54
N TYR A 33 5.95 2.85 -0.76
CA TYR A 33 6.73 2.25 0.32
C TYR A 33 7.33 3.32 1.24
N ALA A 34 7.95 4.36 0.68
CA ALA A 34 8.51 5.46 1.47
C ALA A 34 7.44 6.11 2.37
N LYS A 35 6.24 6.35 1.82
CA LYS A 35 5.11 6.94 2.53
C LYS A 35 4.62 6.05 3.67
N VAL A 36 4.33 4.77 3.41
CA VAL A 36 3.78 3.86 4.43
C VAL A 36 4.82 3.55 5.51
N CYS A 37 6.09 3.36 5.14
CA CYS A 37 7.19 3.20 6.10
C CYS A 37 7.34 4.43 7.01
N LYS A 38 7.14 5.63 6.45
CA LYS A 38 7.14 6.88 7.22
C LYS A 38 6.00 6.94 8.24
N GLU A 39 4.80 6.54 7.83
CA GLU A 39 3.64 6.44 8.72
C GLU A 39 3.88 5.44 9.86
N LEU A 40 4.47 4.29 9.55
CA LEU A 40 4.84 3.28 10.55
C LEU A 40 5.90 3.79 11.53
N CYS A 41 6.96 4.44 11.04
CA CYS A 41 7.99 5.04 11.88
C CYS A 41 7.41 6.11 12.83
N ALA A 42 6.48 6.93 12.33
CA ALA A 42 5.79 7.93 13.14
C ALA A 42 4.91 7.24 14.22
N ALA A 43 4.24 6.14 13.88
CA ALA A 43 3.44 5.37 14.83
C ALA A 43 4.29 4.74 15.94
N LEU A 44 5.42 4.12 15.58
CA LEU A 44 6.41 3.62 16.54
C LEU A 44 6.93 4.73 17.44
N SER A 45 7.19 5.93 16.88
CA SER A 45 7.64 7.10 17.65
C SER A 45 6.65 7.56 18.72
N ARG A 46 5.35 7.24 18.58
CA ARG A 46 4.30 7.62 19.53
C ARG A 46 4.07 6.61 20.66
N LYS A 47 4.59 5.39 20.56
CA LYS A 47 4.52 4.40 21.65
C LYS A 47 5.24 4.93 22.89
N ARG A 48 4.84 4.49 24.10
CA ARG A 48 5.35 5.01 25.39
C ARG A 48 5.86 3.87 26.29
N PRO A 49 7.18 3.81 26.59
CA PRO A 49 8.25 4.55 25.92
C PRO A 49 8.35 4.16 24.44
N SER A 50 8.93 5.02 23.60
CA SER A 50 9.13 4.69 22.18
C SER A 50 10.18 3.59 22.06
N PRO A 51 9.91 2.49 21.33
CA PRO A 51 10.89 1.43 21.14
C PRO A 51 12.10 1.91 20.33
N LEU A 52 11.92 2.96 19.50
CA LEU A 52 12.97 3.54 18.66
C LEU A 52 14.11 4.16 19.48
N ILE A 53 13.90 4.43 20.78
CA ILE A 53 14.94 4.97 21.68
C ILE A 53 16.15 4.03 21.73
N ARG A 54 15.92 2.72 21.66
CA ARG A 54 16.98 1.71 21.75
C ARG A 54 17.34 1.18 20.37
N GLY A 55 18.62 0.95 20.15
CA GLY A 55 19.13 0.34 18.92
C GLY A 55 19.46 1.31 17.79
N ARG A 56 20.13 0.78 16.77
CA ARG A 56 20.66 1.55 15.63
C ARG A 56 19.53 1.92 14.66
N SER A 57 19.56 3.15 14.15
CA SER A 57 18.56 3.68 13.22
C SER A 57 18.51 2.86 11.92
N LYS A 58 19.65 2.38 11.45
CA LYS A 58 19.76 1.48 10.29
C LYS A 58 19.02 0.15 10.49
N THR A 59 19.10 -0.42 11.69
CA THR A 59 18.38 -1.65 12.05
C THR A 59 16.87 -1.42 12.09
N TRP A 60 16.42 -0.30 12.67
CA TRP A 60 15.00 0.09 12.65
C TRP A 60 14.49 0.35 11.24
N ALA A 61 15.22 1.09 10.42
CA ALA A 61 14.88 1.35 9.03
C ALA A 61 14.70 0.03 8.24
N CYS A 62 15.67 -0.88 8.36
CA CYS A 62 15.61 -2.20 7.76
C CYS A 62 14.38 -3.01 8.19
N GLY A 63 14.11 -3.05 9.50
CA GLY A 63 12.95 -3.78 10.03
C GLY A 63 11.62 -3.16 9.59
N ILE A 64 11.53 -1.84 9.54
CA ILE A 64 10.32 -1.11 9.09
C ILE A 64 10.00 -1.44 7.63
N VAL A 65 11.00 -1.34 6.74
CA VAL A 65 10.79 -1.66 5.32
C VAL A 65 10.46 -3.14 5.14
N HIS A 66 11.12 -4.02 5.90
CA HIS A 66 10.78 -5.44 5.86
C HIS A 66 9.35 -5.70 6.32
N ALA A 67 8.91 -5.17 7.46
CA ALA A 67 7.55 -5.39 7.97
C ALA A 67 6.48 -4.90 6.99
N ILE A 68 6.63 -3.70 6.42
CA ILE A 68 5.73 -3.20 5.36
C ILE A 68 5.81 -4.08 4.12
N GLY A 69 7.02 -4.52 3.74
CA GLY A 69 7.22 -5.44 2.63
C GLY A 69 6.49 -6.76 2.81
N THR A 70 6.45 -7.31 4.02
CA THR A 70 5.74 -8.56 4.32
C THR A 70 4.24 -8.41 4.12
N VAL A 71 3.63 -7.33 4.64
CA VAL A 71 2.19 -7.03 4.45
C VAL A 71 1.86 -6.85 2.97
N ASN A 72 2.82 -6.36 2.19
CA ASN A 72 2.65 -6.01 0.79
C ASN A 72 3.49 -6.91 -0.14
N PHE A 73 3.62 -8.20 0.16
CA PHE A 73 4.19 -9.22 -0.75
C PHE A 73 5.48 -8.82 -1.47
N LEU A 74 6.33 -7.99 -0.84
CA LEU A 74 7.52 -7.43 -1.47
C LEU A 74 8.54 -8.50 -1.85
N PHE A 75 8.50 -9.63 -1.14
CA PHE A 75 9.40 -10.77 -1.31
C PHE A 75 8.80 -11.86 -2.20
N ASP A 76 7.65 -11.61 -2.82
CA ASP A 76 7.07 -12.47 -3.84
C ASP A 76 7.56 -12.02 -5.22
N SER A 77 8.18 -12.92 -5.98
CA SER A 77 8.74 -12.62 -7.30
C SER A 77 7.69 -12.25 -8.35
N THR A 78 6.41 -12.51 -8.09
CA THR A 78 5.29 -12.13 -8.95
C THR A 78 4.83 -10.70 -8.70
N ALA A 79 5.22 -10.10 -7.57
CA ALA A 79 4.84 -8.75 -7.21
C ALA A 79 5.76 -7.69 -7.84
N SER A 80 5.25 -6.47 -7.99
CA SER A 80 6.04 -5.30 -8.38
C SER A 80 5.85 -4.17 -7.37
N PRO A 81 6.92 -3.53 -6.86
CA PRO A 81 8.32 -3.97 -6.96
C PRO A 81 8.56 -5.29 -6.20
N TYR A 82 9.65 -6.00 -6.55
CA TYR A 82 10.14 -7.21 -5.88
C TYR A 82 11.60 -7.06 -5.48
N ILE A 83 11.94 -7.55 -4.29
CA ILE A 83 13.33 -7.72 -3.83
C ILE A 83 13.40 -8.95 -2.93
N LYS A 84 14.51 -9.70 -2.94
CA LYS A 84 14.72 -10.76 -1.96
C LYS A 84 14.97 -10.16 -0.58
N ALA A 85 14.50 -10.85 0.47
CA ALA A 85 14.73 -10.41 1.85
C ALA A 85 16.24 -10.30 2.17
N SER A 86 17.05 -11.25 1.68
CA SER A 86 18.52 -11.22 1.81
C SER A 86 19.13 -9.92 1.28
N ASP A 87 18.71 -9.53 0.08
CA ASP A 87 19.28 -8.39 -0.64
C ASP A 87 18.84 -7.08 0.01
N LEU A 88 17.61 -7.04 0.55
CA LEU A 88 17.14 -5.95 1.40
C LEU A 88 18.09 -5.78 2.60
N TYR A 89 18.39 -6.85 3.34
CA TYR A 89 19.25 -6.75 4.52
C TYR A 89 20.68 -6.32 4.16
N GLU A 90 21.24 -6.86 3.07
CA GLU A 90 22.57 -6.50 2.57
C GLU A 90 22.65 -5.01 2.22
N LYS A 91 21.65 -4.47 1.50
CA LYS A 91 21.57 -3.05 1.16
C LYS A 91 21.47 -2.16 2.40
N PHE A 92 20.78 -2.62 3.44
CA PHE A 92 20.81 -1.95 4.75
C PHE A 92 22.10 -2.22 5.54
N GLY A 93 23.00 -3.10 5.12
CA GLY A 93 24.19 -3.50 5.87
C GLY A 93 23.85 -4.10 7.23
N VAL A 94 22.78 -4.90 7.29
CA VAL A 94 22.28 -5.56 8.49
C VAL A 94 22.29 -7.08 8.25
N SER A 95 22.60 -7.89 9.27
CA SER A 95 22.54 -9.35 9.10
C SER A 95 21.11 -9.84 8.89
N ASN A 96 20.94 -10.95 8.17
CA ASN A 96 19.64 -11.61 7.98
C ASN A 96 18.87 -11.82 9.30
N SER A 97 19.57 -12.32 10.32
CA SER A 97 18.99 -12.56 11.66
C SER A 97 18.54 -11.26 12.34
N THR A 98 19.32 -10.20 12.22
CA THR A 98 19.01 -8.90 12.84
C THR A 98 17.82 -8.24 12.15
N GLY A 99 17.80 -8.22 10.81
CA GLY A 99 16.72 -7.61 10.03
C GLY A 99 15.39 -8.35 10.18
N SER A 100 15.41 -9.68 10.13
CA SER A 100 14.21 -10.50 10.35
C SER A 100 13.68 -10.40 11.79
N SER A 101 14.54 -10.46 12.80
CA SER A 101 14.12 -10.33 14.20
C SER A 101 13.54 -8.95 14.49
N LYS A 102 14.15 -7.89 13.95
CA LYS A 102 13.60 -6.52 14.11
C LYS A 102 12.26 -6.35 13.40
N SER A 103 12.07 -6.95 12.22
CA SER A 103 10.77 -6.95 11.54
C SER A 103 9.69 -7.65 12.35
N LYS A 104 10.00 -8.80 12.96
CA LYS A 104 9.07 -9.51 13.86
C LYS A 104 8.68 -8.66 15.07
N GLU A 105 9.67 -8.07 15.74
CA GLU A 105 9.43 -7.15 16.86
C GLU A 105 8.52 -5.98 16.46
N ILE A 106 8.69 -5.41 15.27
CA ILE A 106 7.81 -4.33 14.77
C ILE A 106 6.38 -4.84 14.55
N GLN A 107 6.23 -6.01 13.94
CA GLN A 107 4.92 -6.62 13.71
C GLN A 107 4.21 -6.89 15.03
N GLU A 108 4.91 -7.40 16.04
CA GLU A 108 4.38 -7.62 17.39
C GLU A 108 4.00 -6.31 18.10
N ILE A 109 4.86 -5.28 18.07
CA ILE A 109 4.58 -3.98 18.72
C ILE A 109 3.35 -3.29 18.12
N MET A 110 3.12 -3.51 16.83
CA MET A 110 2.08 -2.85 16.04
C MET A 110 0.86 -3.72 15.78
N ASP A 111 0.84 -4.94 16.34
CA ASP A 111 -0.21 -5.94 16.18
C ASP A 111 -0.54 -6.18 14.69
N MET A 112 0.50 -6.22 13.85
CA MET A 112 0.35 -6.39 12.41
C MET A 112 -0.09 -7.82 12.08
N VAL A 113 -1.03 -7.91 11.16
CA VAL A 113 -1.50 -9.18 10.61
C VAL A 113 -1.17 -9.30 9.12
N PRO A 114 -1.16 -10.51 8.54
CA PRO A 114 -1.11 -10.67 7.09
C PRO A 114 -2.24 -9.85 6.43
N PHE A 115 -1.92 -9.15 5.34
CA PHE A 115 -2.84 -8.24 4.66
C PHE A 115 -3.45 -7.14 5.55
N ASP A 116 -2.73 -6.67 6.58
CA ASP A 116 -3.22 -5.58 7.43
C ASP A 116 -3.66 -4.34 6.60
N PRO A 117 -4.95 -3.97 6.59
CA PRO A 117 -5.44 -2.84 5.83
C PRO A 117 -4.78 -1.51 6.24
N ALA A 118 -4.36 -1.38 7.50
CA ALA A 118 -3.75 -0.16 8.01
C ALA A 118 -2.34 0.10 7.46
N TRP A 119 -1.67 -0.96 6.96
CA TRP A 119 -0.30 -0.94 6.43
C TRP A 119 -0.20 -1.37 4.96
N THR A 120 -1.34 -1.47 4.28
CA THR A 120 -1.41 -1.78 2.86
C THR A 120 -1.05 -0.56 2.01
N LEU A 121 -0.30 -0.78 0.92
CA LEU A 121 0.01 0.28 -0.04
C LEU A 121 -1.26 0.80 -0.71
N PRO A 122 -1.36 2.11 -1.01
CA PRO A 122 -2.53 2.68 -1.68
C PRO A 122 -2.87 1.98 -3.00
N SER A 123 -1.88 1.63 -3.82
CA SER A 123 -2.10 0.88 -5.07
C SER A 123 -2.74 -0.50 -4.87
N ARG A 124 -2.54 -1.13 -3.70
CA ARG A 124 -2.96 -2.51 -3.40
C ARG A 124 -4.19 -2.60 -2.50
N ILE A 125 -4.68 -1.48 -1.97
CA ILE A 125 -5.77 -1.48 -0.98
C ILE A 125 -7.07 -2.08 -1.53
N PHE A 126 -7.34 -1.94 -2.82
CA PHE A 126 -8.54 -2.53 -3.44
C PHE A 126 -8.51 -4.04 -3.51
N ASP A 127 -7.33 -4.61 -3.76
CA ASP A 127 -7.12 -6.06 -3.83
C ASP A 127 -6.91 -6.68 -2.45
N ASN A 128 -6.85 -5.87 -1.40
CA ASN A 128 -6.72 -6.35 -0.04
C ASN A 128 -8.02 -7.06 0.39
N PRO A 129 -7.95 -8.35 0.80
CA PRO A 129 -9.14 -9.14 1.12
C PRO A 129 -9.87 -8.69 2.39
N PHE A 130 -9.23 -7.90 3.26
CA PHE A 130 -9.77 -7.47 4.54
C PHE A 130 -10.11 -5.98 4.59
N ALA A 131 -9.63 -5.16 3.64
CA ALA A 131 -9.85 -3.71 3.65
C ALA A 131 -11.32 -3.31 3.41
N TRP A 132 -12.13 -4.22 2.89
CA TRP A 132 -13.52 -3.97 2.48
C TRP A 132 -14.55 -4.77 3.29
N LEU A 133 -14.08 -5.62 4.21
CA LEU A 133 -14.96 -6.45 5.03
C LEU A 133 -15.44 -5.66 6.24
N VAL A 134 -16.75 -5.51 6.37
CA VAL A 134 -17.39 -4.85 7.51
C VAL A 134 -18.42 -5.79 8.14
N SER A 135 -18.60 -5.68 9.46
CA SER A 135 -19.65 -6.41 10.16
C SER A 135 -20.86 -5.50 10.36
N ILE A 136 -22.00 -5.88 9.78
CA ILE A 136 -23.28 -5.19 9.91
C ILE A 136 -24.24 -6.18 10.54
N GLU A 137 -24.72 -5.88 11.75
CA GLU A 137 -25.63 -6.76 12.52
C GLU A 137 -25.12 -8.21 12.67
N GLY A 138 -23.80 -8.40 12.78
CA GLY A 138 -23.18 -9.72 12.91
C GLY A 138 -22.95 -10.46 11.58
N VAL A 139 -23.34 -9.88 10.45
CA VAL A 139 -23.06 -10.41 9.11
C VAL A 139 -21.84 -9.69 8.52
N THR A 140 -20.87 -10.47 8.03
CA THR A 140 -19.72 -9.92 7.30
C THR A 140 -20.11 -9.62 5.86
N VAL A 141 -19.95 -8.37 5.45
CA VAL A 141 -20.28 -7.87 4.11
C VAL A 141 -19.01 -7.35 3.45
N ASP A 142 -18.79 -7.70 2.19
CA ASP A 142 -17.78 -7.07 1.34
C ASP A 142 -18.37 -5.82 0.68
N LEU A 143 -17.87 -4.65 1.04
CA LEU A 143 -18.38 -3.38 0.54
C LEU A 143 -18.19 -3.19 -0.96
N ARG A 144 -17.33 -3.96 -1.63
CA ARG A 144 -17.17 -3.89 -3.10
C ARG A 144 -18.38 -4.45 -3.83
N GLU A 145 -19.10 -5.37 -3.20
CA GLU A 145 -20.31 -6.00 -3.75
C GLU A 145 -21.58 -5.43 -3.12
N ALA A 146 -21.45 -4.48 -2.19
CA ALA A 146 -22.57 -3.84 -1.52
C ALA A 146 -23.24 -2.79 -2.42
N PRO A 147 -24.55 -2.51 -2.25
CA PRO A 147 -25.23 -1.39 -2.89
C PRO A 147 -24.48 -0.06 -2.72
N ARG A 148 -24.51 0.77 -3.76
CA ARG A 148 -23.84 2.08 -3.81
C ARG A 148 -24.09 2.94 -2.56
N GLU A 149 -25.33 2.96 -2.09
CA GLU A 149 -25.75 3.73 -0.91
C GLU A 149 -24.98 3.33 0.35
N LEU A 150 -24.73 2.02 0.53
CA LEU A 150 -23.92 1.52 1.65
C LEU A 150 -22.43 1.86 1.49
N GLN A 151 -21.91 1.83 0.25
CA GLN A 151 -20.54 2.24 -0.02
C GLN A 151 -20.34 3.73 0.31
N GLU A 152 -21.28 4.59 -0.09
CA GLU A 152 -21.26 6.03 0.19
C GLU A 152 -21.35 6.31 1.69
N LEU A 153 -22.23 5.62 2.41
CA LEU A 153 -22.32 5.73 3.86
C LEU A 153 -21.01 5.33 4.53
N ALA A 154 -20.45 4.16 4.17
CA ALA A 154 -19.18 3.69 4.71
C ALA A 154 -18.02 4.66 4.41
N TYR A 155 -18.02 5.29 3.24
CA TYR A 155 -17.03 6.30 2.88
C TYR A 155 -17.17 7.57 3.73
N ASN A 156 -18.40 8.08 3.90
CA ASN A 156 -18.68 9.28 4.70
C ASN A 156 -18.31 9.09 6.18
N GLU A 157 -18.53 7.88 6.71
CA GLU A 157 -18.14 7.51 8.07
C GLU A 157 -16.63 7.18 8.20
N GLY A 158 -15.88 7.21 7.09
CA GLY A 158 -14.44 6.95 7.06
C GLY A 158 -14.04 5.49 7.29
N VAL A 159 -14.99 4.56 7.12
CA VAL A 159 -14.76 3.11 7.22
C VAL A 159 -13.92 2.61 6.03
N ILE A 160 -14.19 3.13 4.84
CA ILE A 160 -13.43 2.81 3.62
C ILE A 160 -12.71 4.05 3.07
N PRO A 161 -11.55 3.88 2.41
CA PRO A 161 -10.74 5.00 1.95
C PRO A 161 -11.28 5.72 0.70
N PHE A 162 -12.14 5.05 -0.07
CA PHE A 162 -12.83 5.55 -1.27
C PHE A 162 -14.00 4.61 -1.60
N ILE A 163 -14.88 5.03 -2.51
CA ILE A 163 -16.02 4.23 -2.96
C ILE A 163 -15.58 3.24 -4.06
N PRO A 164 -15.68 1.91 -3.85
CA PRO A 164 -15.26 0.89 -4.81
C PRO A 164 -15.79 1.10 -6.23
N ASP A 165 -17.08 1.43 -6.37
CA ASP A 165 -17.73 1.61 -7.65
C ASP A 165 -17.10 2.74 -8.47
N ASP A 166 -16.60 3.81 -7.84
CA ASP A 166 -15.94 4.90 -8.55
C ASP A 166 -14.67 4.43 -9.26
N ARG A 167 -13.94 3.48 -8.65
CA ARG A 167 -12.74 2.90 -9.24
C ARG A 167 -13.10 2.00 -10.43
N ASN A 168 -14.09 1.13 -10.27
CA ASN A 168 -14.55 0.25 -11.36
C ASN A 168 -14.98 1.08 -12.58
N MET A 169 -15.67 2.20 -12.37
CA MET A 169 -16.05 3.11 -13.45
C MET A 169 -14.86 3.73 -14.18
N ILE A 170 -13.76 4.07 -13.48
CA ILE A 170 -12.53 4.60 -14.09
C ILE A 170 -11.85 3.50 -14.92
N GLU A 171 -11.65 2.31 -14.36
CA GLU A 171 -11.01 1.19 -15.04
C GLU A 171 -11.78 0.78 -16.30
N ASP A 172 -13.11 0.76 -16.25
CA ASP A 172 -13.97 0.47 -17.39
C ASP A 172 -13.89 1.55 -18.48
N LYS A 173 -13.79 2.84 -18.09
CA LYS A 173 -13.58 3.93 -19.06
C LYS A 173 -12.23 3.80 -19.75
N GLU A 174 -11.17 3.46 -19.02
CA GLU A 174 -9.84 3.25 -19.58
C GLU A 174 -9.77 2.02 -20.51
N LYS A 175 -10.42 0.90 -20.14
CA LYS A 175 -10.55 -0.29 -21.00
C LYS A 175 -11.27 0.04 -22.30
N ARG A 176 -12.45 0.68 -22.23
CA ARG A 176 -13.19 1.14 -23.42
C ARG A 176 -12.37 2.08 -24.29
N GLN A 177 -11.60 2.98 -23.67
CA GLN A 177 -10.74 3.90 -24.41
C GLN A 177 -9.56 3.18 -25.08
N LYS A 178 -8.94 2.18 -24.43
CA LYS A 178 -7.91 1.32 -25.05
C LYS A 178 -8.47 0.50 -26.20
N GLU A 179 -9.62 -0.16 -26.03
CA GLU A 179 -10.30 -0.91 -27.08
C GLU A 179 -10.67 -0.01 -28.28
N SER A 180 -11.17 1.20 -28.01
CA SER A 180 -11.47 2.19 -29.06
C SER A 180 -10.25 2.72 -29.80
N LYS A 181 -9.04 2.66 -29.19
CA LYS A 181 -7.77 3.01 -29.85
C LYS A 181 -7.17 1.84 -30.63
N ILE A 182 -7.44 0.60 -30.20
CA ILE A 182 -7.03 -0.63 -30.91
C ILE A 182 -7.84 -0.78 -32.21
N ILE A 183 -9.12 -0.41 -32.19
CA ILE A 183 -9.90 -0.26 -33.41
C ILE A 183 -9.45 1.05 -34.08
N SER A 184 -8.67 0.95 -35.16
CA SER A 184 -8.23 2.14 -35.90
C SER A 184 -9.44 2.97 -36.31
N PHE A 185 -9.36 4.29 -36.15
CA PHE A 185 -10.40 5.21 -36.64
C PHE A 185 -10.66 5.00 -38.15
N GLU A 186 -9.63 4.61 -38.90
CA GLU A 186 -9.75 4.25 -40.32
C GLU A 186 -10.62 3.00 -40.54
N ASP A 187 -10.56 2.01 -39.65
CA ASP A 187 -11.37 0.80 -39.73
C ASP A 187 -12.83 1.08 -39.38
N ILE A 188 -13.07 1.99 -38.43
CA ILE A 188 -14.42 2.49 -38.11
C ILE A 188 -15.02 3.23 -39.31
N VAL A 189 -14.24 4.10 -39.94
CA VAL A 189 -14.66 4.85 -41.13
C VAL A 189 -14.92 3.93 -42.32
N LYS A 190 -14.03 2.97 -42.59
CA LYS A 190 -14.21 1.97 -43.67
C LYS A 190 -15.46 1.12 -43.46
N LYS A 191 -15.70 0.66 -42.22
CA LYS A 191 -16.88 -0.13 -41.88
C LYS A 191 -18.16 0.67 -42.13
N LYS A 192 -18.23 1.92 -41.63
CA LYS A 192 -19.38 2.82 -41.83
C LYS A 192 -19.62 3.15 -43.30
N GLN A 193 -18.56 3.36 -44.09
CA GLN A 193 -18.66 3.59 -45.54
C GLN A 193 -19.14 2.35 -46.32
N SER A 194 -18.82 1.14 -45.87
CA SER A 194 -19.29 -0.09 -46.51
C SER A 194 -20.75 -0.43 -46.20
N GLU A 195 -21.26 -0.03 -45.03
CA GLU A 195 -22.68 -0.14 -44.68
C GLU A 195 -23.54 0.88 -45.46
N LEU A 196 -23.05 2.11 -45.65
CA LEU A 196 -23.71 3.16 -46.45
C LEU A 196 -23.78 2.85 -47.96
N LYS A 197 -22.90 1.99 -48.48
CA LYS A 197 -22.91 1.55 -49.90
C LYS A 197 -23.78 0.32 -50.15
N LYS A 198 -24.35 -0.28 -49.10
CA LYS A 198 -25.26 -1.43 -49.16
C LYS A 198 -26.73 -1.05 -48.94
N SER A 199 -27.01 0.24 -48.69
CA SER A 199 -28.34 0.85 -48.70
C SER A 199 -28.54 1.63 -49.99
#